data_AF-A0A8E2W7E7-F1
#
_entry.id   AF-A0A8E2W7E7-F1
#
_cell.length_a   1.000
_cell.length_b   1.000
_cell.length_c   1.000
_cell.angle_alpha   90.00
_cell.angle_beta   90.00
_cell.angle_gamma   90.00
#
_symmetry.space_group_name_H-M   'P 1'
#
loop_
_entity.id
_entity.type
_entity.pdbx_description
1 polymer ?
#
loop_
_entity_poly.entity_id
_entity_poly.type
_entity_poly.pdbx_seq_one_letter_code
_entity_poly.pdbx_strand_id
1 'polypeptide(L)'
;MAEDAVLIGKRLPAAVHDLALRLGVRPGTSRTTVKLKQTGRMKQKLEATSWMSFTATQTISTSECAFDWRARFGPFGMISARDALKGGQGQLDIMALGVIPLARAEHSSALMRGELMRYLAELAWAPDAILLNSALRWREDGPDRLAVSAGMGETAVEVTLSLDGDGRIAGAFAPDRPRSATAPILPTPWRGRFSDYRRHGNMWLPFAGEVAWEIDGKEIVYWQGRIDRWEAFDDSA
;
A
#
# COMPACT_ATOMS: atom_id res chain seq x y z
N MET A 1 -22.88 -37.32 -4.45
CA MET A 1 -21.78 -36.56 -5.07
C MET A 1 -22.27 -35.16 -5.41
N ALA A 2 -22.44 -34.32 -4.40
CA ALA A 2 -22.83 -32.91 -4.56
C ALA A 2 -22.50 -32.06 -3.31
N GLU A 3 -22.18 -32.68 -2.16
CA GLU A 3 -21.89 -31.96 -0.91
C GLU A 3 -20.40 -31.65 -0.68
N ASP A 4 -19.46 -32.28 -1.39
CA ASP A 4 -18.01 -32.03 -1.18
C ASP A 4 -17.46 -30.79 -1.91
N ALA A 5 -18.30 -30.05 -2.65
CA ALA A 5 -17.89 -28.87 -3.41
C ALA A 5 -18.06 -27.54 -2.64
N VAL A 6 -18.59 -27.59 -1.41
CA VAL A 6 -18.84 -26.41 -0.56
C VAL A 6 -17.95 -26.52 0.67
N LEU A 7 -16.71 -26.01 0.58
CA LEU A 7 -15.77 -25.65 1.69
C LEU A 7 -14.28 -25.90 1.38
N ILE A 8 -13.82 -25.79 0.12
CA ILE A 8 -12.39 -25.52 -0.09
C ILE A 8 -12.17 -24.02 0.14
N GLY A 9 -12.17 -23.61 1.42
CA GLY A 9 -11.53 -22.37 1.82
C GLY A 9 -10.10 -22.44 1.34
N LYS A 10 -9.73 -21.63 0.36
CA LYS A 10 -8.41 -21.69 -0.27
C LYS A 10 -7.37 -21.41 0.80
N ARG A 11 -6.69 -22.46 1.27
CA ARG A 11 -5.70 -22.37 2.34
C ARG A 11 -4.57 -21.45 1.87
N LEU A 12 -4.19 -20.47 2.69
CA LEU A 12 -3.03 -19.62 2.41
C LEU A 12 -1.78 -20.49 2.22
N PRO A 13 -0.89 -20.17 1.27
CA PRO A 13 0.41 -20.84 1.16
C PRO A 13 1.17 -20.79 2.49
N ALA A 14 1.93 -21.83 2.80
CA ALA A 14 2.64 -21.94 4.08
C ALA A 14 3.60 -20.75 4.29
N ALA A 15 4.35 -20.37 3.26
CA ALA A 15 5.25 -19.22 3.31
C ALA A 15 4.55 -17.90 3.63
N VAL A 16 3.29 -17.73 3.21
CA VAL A 16 2.49 -16.52 3.47
C VAL A 16 2.01 -16.49 4.92
N HIS A 17 1.56 -17.64 5.43
CA HIS A 17 1.20 -17.78 6.83
C HIS A 17 2.43 -17.54 7.73
N ASP A 18 3.58 -18.10 7.36
CA ASP A 18 4.83 -17.92 8.09
C ASP A 18 5.31 -16.47 8.06
N LEU A 19 5.12 -15.76 6.94
CA LEU A 19 5.37 -14.32 6.87
C LEU A 19 4.51 -13.55 7.88
N ALA A 20 3.20 -13.81 7.94
CA ALA A 20 2.30 -13.16 8.90
C ALA A 20 2.78 -13.38 10.34
N LEU A 21 3.06 -14.62 10.73
CA LEU A 21 3.56 -14.94 12.06
C LEU A 21 4.89 -14.24 12.35
N ARG A 22 5.79 -14.20 11.37
CA ARG A 22 7.10 -13.56 11.49
C ARG A 22 7.01 -12.05 11.66
N LEU A 23 6.05 -11.40 10.99
CA LEU A 23 5.74 -9.98 11.18
C LEU A 23 5.02 -9.71 12.51
N GLY A 24 4.68 -10.75 13.27
CA GLY A 24 4.10 -10.66 14.60
C GLY A 24 2.58 -10.80 14.64
N VAL A 25 1.93 -11.08 13.51
CA VAL A 25 0.48 -11.29 13.45
C VAL A 25 0.11 -12.50 14.29
N ARG A 26 -0.90 -12.35 15.16
CA ARG A 26 -1.42 -13.46 15.97
C ARG A 26 -2.74 -13.94 15.35
N PRO A 27 -2.85 -15.22 14.96
CA PRO A 27 -4.11 -15.78 14.50
C PRO A 27 -5.24 -15.52 15.50
N GLY A 28 -6.42 -15.13 15.00
CA GLY A 28 -7.58 -14.76 15.84
C GLY A 28 -7.59 -13.32 16.35
N THR A 29 -6.62 -12.49 15.96
CA THR A 29 -6.65 -11.04 16.25
C THR A 29 -7.67 -10.33 15.37
N SER A 30 -8.50 -9.45 15.94
CA SER A 30 -9.51 -8.67 15.21
C SER A 30 -9.10 -7.22 14.93
N ARG A 31 -7.80 -6.92 14.80
CA ARG A 31 -7.34 -5.55 14.48
C ARG A 31 -7.66 -5.21 13.03
N THR A 32 -8.87 -4.71 12.81
CA THR A 32 -9.46 -4.42 11.49
C THR A 32 -8.92 -3.12 10.87
N THR A 33 -8.30 -2.24 11.67
CA THR A 33 -7.83 -0.94 11.21
C THR A 33 -6.46 -0.57 11.76
N VAL A 34 -5.60 -0.04 10.89
CA VAL A 34 -4.30 0.58 11.23
C VAL A 34 -4.38 2.09 11.02
N LYS A 35 -3.84 2.87 11.95
CA LYS A 35 -3.62 4.33 11.82
C LYS A 35 -2.14 4.66 11.86
N LEU A 36 -1.70 5.47 10.92
CA LEU A 36 -0.32 5.97 10.81
C LEU A 36 -0.29 7.49 10.94
N LYS A 37 0.76 8.00 11.60
CA LYS A 37 1.25 9.37 11.41
C LYS A 37 2.60 9.33 10.72
N GLN A 38 2.78 10.18 9.73
CA GLN A 38 3.94 10.16 8.86
C GLN A 38 4.51 11.56 8.69
N THR A 39 5.82 11.62 8.53
CA THR A 39 6.56 12.77 8.01
C THR A 39 7.37 12.33 6.81
N GLY A 40 7.64 13.22 5.88
CA GLY A 40 8.42 12.84 4.72
C GLY A 40 8.62 13.97 3.74
N ARG A 41 9.04 13.58 2.54
CA ARG A 41 9.21 14.48 1.41
C ARG A 41 8.76 13.84 0.12
N MET A 42 8.23 14.66 -0.78
CA MET A 42 7.73 14.23 -2.09
C MET A 42 8.13 15.23 -3.17
N LYS A 43 8.41 14.74 -4.38
CA LYS A 43 8.59 15.58 -5.56
C LYS A 43 7.24 15.91 -6.19
N GLN A 44 7.06 17.15 -6.62
CA GLN A 44 5.87 17.57 -7.38
C GLN A 44 5.87 17.02 -8.82
N LYS A 45 7.05 16.88 -9.40
CA LYS A 45 7.29 16.34 -10.75
C LYS A 45 8.48 15.40 -10.68
N LEU A 46 8.49 14.34 -11.49
CA LEU A 46 9.52 13.31 -11.41
C LEU A 46 10.92 13.85 -11.75
N GLU A 47 10.96 14.84 -12.65
CA GLU A 47 12.16 15.52 -13.14
C GLU A 47 12.64 16.61 -12.16
N ALA A 48 11.85 16.94 -11.13
CA ALA A 48 12.21 17.98 -10.18
C ALA A 48 13.38 17.53 -9.29
N THR A 49 14.33 18.45 -9.08
CA THR A 49 15.39 18.30 -8.07
C THR A 49 14.90 18.72 -6.68
N SER A 50 13.91 19.61 -6.61
CA SER A 50 13.32 20.11 -5.36
C SER A 50 12.34 19.11 -4.74
N TRP A 51 12.42 19.00 -3.42
CA TRP A 51 11.52 18.19 -2.60
C TRP A 51 10.63 19.08 -1.74
N MET A 52 9.36 18.69 -1.58
CA MET A 52 8.47 19.31 -0.61
C MET A 52 8.29 18.39 0.59
N SER A 53 8.50 18.94 1.78
CA SER A 53 8.18 18.22 3.02
C SER A 53 6.68 18.07 3.19
N PHE A 54 6.27 16.97 3.81
CA PHE A 54 4.88 16.71 4.18
C PHE A 54 4.75 16.12 5.57
N THR A 55 3.57 16.33 6.16
CA THR A 55 3.03 15.53 7.26
C THR A 55 1.77 14.82 6.78
N ALA A 56 1.55 13.58 7.17
CA ALA A 56 0.36 12.84 6.77
C ALA A 56 -0.22 11.99 7.91
N THR A 57 -1.52 11.74 7.79
CA THR A 57 -2.22 10.70 8.54
C THR A 57 -2.77 9.69 7.57
N GLN A 58 -2.71 8.41 7.91
CA GLN A 58 -3.25 7.35 7.09
C GLN A 58 -4.08 6.38 7.92
N THR A 59 -5.20 5.94 7.37
CA THR A 59 -5.94 4.78 7.89
C THR A 59 -5.88 3.69 6.84
N ILE A 60 -5.60 2.44 7.24
CA ILE A 60 -5.55 1.26 6.36
C ILE A 60 -6.45 0.18 6.95
N SER A 61 -7.34 -0.40 6.13
CA SER A 61 -8.14 -1.56 6.53
C SER A 61 -7.34 -2.85 6.40
N THR A 62 -7.49 -3.75 7.35
CA THR A 62 -6.89 -5.08 7.32
C THR A 62 -7.87 -6.17 6.88
N SER A 63 -9.17 -5.88 6.80
CA SER A 63 -10.20 -6.82 6.34
C SER A 63 -10.61 -6.59 4.89
N GLU A 64 -10.35 -5.38 4.36
CA GLU A 64 -10.72 -4.97 3.00
C GLU A 64 -9.55 -4.26 2.31
N CYS A 65 -9.54 -4.28 0.98
CA CYS A 65 -8.63 -3.44 0.20
C CYS A 65 -9.10 -1.97 0.28
N ALA A 66 -8.74 -1.28 1.35
CA ALA A 66 -9.14 0.10 1.60
C ALA A 66 -8.10 0.88 2.42
N PHE A 67 -7.96 2.17 2.11
CA PHE A 67 -7.17 3.13 2.89
C PHE A 67 -7.66 4.58 2.68
N ASP A 68 -7.31 5.49 3.58
CA ASP A 68 -7.50 6.94 3.46
C ASP A 68 -6.21 7.63 3.94
N TRP A 69 -5.45 8.19 3.01
CA TRP A 69 -4.23 8.92 3.24
C TRP A 69 -4.47 10.41 3.05
N ARG A 70 -4.11 11.22 4.05
CA ARG A 70 -4.28 12.67 4.04
C ARG A 70 -2.96 13.33 4.37
N ALA A 71 -2.44 14.12 3.43
CA ALA A 71 -1.19 14.83 3.59
C ALA A 71 -1.38 16.33 3.55
N ARG A 72 -0.46 17.03 4.23
CA ARG A 72 -0.27 18.47 4.16
C ARG A 72 1.17 18.75 3.76
N PHE A 73 1.37 19.65 2.80
CA PHE A 73 2.66 20.04 2.26
C PHE A 73 2.92 21.54 2.43
N GLY A 74 4.20 21.89 2.45
CA GLY A 74 4.67 23.28 2.49
C GLY A 74 4.56 23.93 3.88
N PRO A 75 5.03 25.17 4.02
CA PRO A 75 4.93 25.93 5.26
C PRO A 75 3.47 25.99 5.72
N PHE A 76 3.22 25.70 7.01
CA PHE A 76 1.88 25.70 7.61
C PHE A 76 0.83 24.77 6.97
N GLY A 77 1.22 23.85 6.07
CA GLY A 77 0.29 22.90 5.45
C GLY A 77 -0.65 23.53 4.42
N MET A 78 -0.18 24.55 3.70
CA MET A 78 -0.97 25.29 2.68
C MET A 78 -1.47 24.42 1.52
N ILE A 79 -0.85 23.28 1.24
CA ILE A 79 -1.34 22.34 0.24
C ILE A 79 -1.76 21.07 0.96
N SER A 80 -2.93 20.53 0.62
CA SER A 80 -3.39 19.25 1.14
C SER A 80 -3.69 18.27 0.02
N ALA A 81 -3.38 17.00 0.23
CA ALA A 81 -3.77 15.93 -0.67
C ALA A 81 -4.54 14.88 0.12
N ARG A 82 -5.52 14.26 -0.51
CA ARG A 82 -6.19 13.06 -0.05
C ARG A 82 -6.10 12.02 -1.15
N ASP A 83 -5.63 10.85 -0.78
CA ASP A 83 -5.61 9.68 -1.64
C ASP A 83 -6.27 8.53 -0.89
N ALA A 84 -7.23 7.86 -1.48
CA ALA A 84 -8.05 6.88 -0.81
C ALA A 84 -8.52 5.77 -1.75
N LEU A 85 -8.70 4.59 -1.16
CA LEU A 85 -9.35 3.44 -1.76
C LEU A 85 -10.49 3.03 -0.83
N LYS A 86 -11.74 3.07 -1.31
CA LYS A 86 -12.91 2.68 -0.49
C LYS A 86 -13.98 2.04 -1.36
N GLY A 87 -14.51 0.89 -0.92
CA GLY A 87 -15.63 0.21 -1.58
C GLY A 87 -15.36 -0.13 -3.06
N GLY A 88 -14.11 -0.43 -3.42
CA GLY A 88 -13.73 -0.69 -4.81
C GLY A 88 -13.59 0.55 -5.69
N GLN A 89 -13.53 1.75 -5.10
CA GLN A 89 -13.33 3.01 -5.82
C GLN A 89 -12.07 3.72 -5.30
N GLY A 90 -11.18 4.10 -6.22
CA GLY A 90 -10.07 5.00 -5.93
C GLY A 90 -10.53 6.47 -5.95
N GLN A 91 -10.00 7.28 -5.05
CA GLN A 91 -10.25 8.71 -4.94
C GLN A 91 -8.93 9.45 -4.68
N LEU A 92 -8.53 10.30 -5.63
CA LEU A 92 -7.38 11.18 -5.50
C LEU A 92 -7.83 12.64 -5.65
N ASP A 93 -7.76 13.38 -4.54
CA ASP A 93 -8.13 14.80 -4.42
C ASP A 93 -6.92 15.61 -3.97
N ILE A 94 -6.48 16.58 -4.79
CA ILE A 94 -5.45 17.56 -4.41
C ILE A 94 -6.13 18.91 -4.22
N MET A 95 -5.89 19.54 -3.07
CA MET A 95 -6.52 20.81 -2.67
C MET A 95 -5.45 21.84 -2.24
N ALA A 96 -5.54 23.07 -2.74
CA ALA A 96 -4.83 24.23 -2.22
C ALA A 96 -5.62 24.85 -1.05
N LEU A 97 -4.91 25.36 -0.05
CA LEU A 97 -5.43 25.98 1.17
C LEU A 97 -6.46 25.11 1.92
N GLY A 98 -6.46 23.79 1.69
CA GLY A 98 -7.41 22.85 2.29
C GLY A 98 -8.83 22.86 1.71
N VAL A 99 -9.17 23.80 0.82
CA VAL A 99 -10.56 24.01 0.35
C VAL A 99 -10.70 24.29 -1.14
N ILE A 100 -9.61 24.60 -1.87
CA ILE A 100 -9.64 24.89 -3.30
C ILE A 100 -9.15 23.67 -4.07
N PRO A 101 -9.98 22.96 -4.85
CA PRO A 101 -9.53 21.81 -5.64
C PRO A 101 -8.52 22.23 -6.71
N LEU A 102 -7.33 21.64 -6.68
CA LEU A 102 -6.30 21.78 -7.70
C LEU A 102 -6.37 20.67 -8.75
N ALA A 103 -6.71 19.46 -8.33
CA ALA A 103 -6.91 18.31 -9.21
C ALA A 103 -7.82 17.29 -8.54
N ARG A 104 -8.71 16.69 -9.32
CA ARG A 104 -9.49 15.51 -8.96
C ARG A 104 -9.32 14.50 -10.09
N ALA A 105 -8.87 13.30 -9.75
CA ALA A 105 -8.87 12.22 -10.74
C ALA A 105 -10.31 11.72 -10.94
N GLU A 106 -10.74 11.59 -12.19
CA GLU A 106 -11.99 10.91 -12.50
C GLU A 106 -11.86 9.42 -12.16
N HIS A 107 -12.97 8.80 -11.72
CA HIS A 107 -12.98 7.37 -11.45
C HIS A 107 -12.70 6.60 -12.74
N SER A 108 -11.60 5.84 -12.76
CA SER A 108 -11.21 5.00 -13.89
C SER A 108 -10.65 3.66 -13.41
N SER A 109 -10.69 2.64 -14.28
CA SER A 109 -10.05 1.36 -13.99
C SER A 109 -8.54 1.52 -13.75
N ALA A 110 -7.89 2.45 -14.44
CA ALA A 110 -6.48 2.79 -14.22
C ALA A 110 -6.21 3.35 -12.82
N LEU A 111 -7.04 4.28 -12.34
CA LEU A 111 -6.94 4.79 -10.97
C LEU A 111 -7.14 3.66 -9.95
N MET A 112 -8.17 2.84 -10.15
CA MET A 112 -8.46 1.71 -9.27
C MET A 112 -7.31 0.70 -9.22
N ARG A 113 -6.70 0.37 -10.37
CA ARG A 113 -5.50 -0.48 -10.43
C ARG A 113 -4.33 0.12 -9.65
N GLY A 114 -4.08 1.42 -9.82
CA GLY A 114 -3.06 2.15 -9.06
C GLY A 114 -3.29 2.03 -7.56
N GLU A 115 -4.50 2.32 -7.07
CA GLU A 115 -4.77 2.30 -5.64
C GLU A 115 -4.80 0.89 -5.05
N LEU A 116 -5.25 -0.13 -5.79
CA LEU A 116 -5.07 -1.52 -5.36
C LEU A 116 -3.59 -1.89 -5.26
N MET A 117 -2.77 -1.57 -6.26
CA MET A 117 -1.32 -1.84 -6.21
C MET A 117 -0.66 -1.10 -5.04
N ARG A 118 -1.15 0.09 -4.68
CA ARG A 118 -0.67 0.84 -3.51
C ARG A 118 -1.01 0.10 -2.22
N TYR A 119 -2.27 -0.28 -2.06
CA TYR A 119 -2.73 -1.07 -0.91
C TYR A 119 -1.90 -2.34 -0.72
N LEU A 120 -1.67 -3.09 -1.80
CA LEU A 120 -0.87 -4.32 -1.78
C LEU A 120 0.60 -4.07 -1.39
N ALA A 121 1.19 -2.97 -1.87
CA ALA A 121 2.54 -2.59 -1.49
C ALA A 121 2.67 -2.19 -0.01
N GLU A 122 1.62 -1.63 0.59
CA GLU A 122 1.60 -1.14 1.96
C GLU A 122 1.27 -2.21 3.02
N LEU A 123 1.14 -3.48 2.63
CA LEU A 123 0.91 -4.60 3.55
C LEU A 123 2.01 -4.72 4.64
N ALA A 124 3.21 -4.19 4.40
CA ALA A 124 4.27 -4.10 5.41
C ALA A 124 3.89 -3.22 6.62
N TRP A 125 2.99 -2.25 6.45
CA TRP A 125 2.44 -1.42 7.51
C TRP A 125 1.10 -1.93 8.06
N ALA A 126 0.42 -2.83 7.34
CA ALA A 126 -0.84 -3.45 7.75
C ALA A 126 -0.77 -4.99 7.73
N PRO A 127 0.20 -5.60 8.45
CA PRO A 127 0.49 -7.04 8.33
C PRO A 127 -0.67 -7.96 8.75
N ASP A 128 -1.58 -7.53 9.64
CA ASP A 128 -2.77 -8.31 9.99
C ASP A 128 -3.63 -8.62 8.74
N ALA A 129 -3.57 -7.77 7.70
CA ALA A 129 -4.28 -7.99 6.44
C ALA A 129 -3.89 -9.27 5.71
N ILE A 130 -2.68 -9.78 5.94
CA ILE A 130 -2.21 -11.04 5.34
C ILE A 130 -3.12 -12.22 5.74
N LEU A 131 -3.65 -12.21 6.97
CA LEU A 131 -4.55 -13.25 7.47
C LEU A 131 -6.03 -12.83 7.44
N LEU A 132 -6.33 -11.54 7.55
CA LEU A 132 -7.70 -11.05 7.71
C LEU A 132 -8.39 -10.66 6.39
N ASN A 133 -7.63 -10.27 5.36
CA ASN A 133 -8.21 -9.79 4.11
C ASN A 133 -8.44 -10.95 3.14
N SER A 134 -9.69 -11.43 3.07
CA SER A 134 -10.09 -12.54 2.20
C SER A 134 -10.12 -12.19 0.71
N ALA A 135 -10.01 -10.90 0.34
CA ALA A 135 -9.90 -10.48 -1.06
C ALA A 135 -8.49 -10.68 -1.63
N LEU A 136 -7.49 -10.89 -0.78
CA LEU A 136 -6.11 -11.12 -1.19
C LEU A 136 -5.92 -12.56 -1.67
N ARG A 137 -5.27 -12.70 -2.82
CA ARG A 137 -4.87 -14.00 -3.37
C ARG A 137 -3.36 -14.05 -3.46
N TRP A 138 -2.78 -15.08 -2.86
CA TRP A 138 -1.35 -15.23 -2.72
C TRP A 138 -0.80 -16.40 -3.52
N ARG A 139 0.44 -16.27 -3.99
CA ARG A 139 1.29 -17.38 -4.41
C ARG A 139 2.73 -17.16 -3.96
N GLU A 140 3.48 -18.25 -3.88
CA GLU A 140 4.94 -18.20 -3.78
C GLU A 140 5.52 -17.84 -5.16
N ASP A 141 6.52 -16.95 -5.18
CA ASP A 141 7.13 -16.41 -6.41
C ASP A 141 8.67 -16.55 -6.37
N GLY A 142 9.16 -17.46 -5.53
CA GLY A 142 10.59 -17.68 -5.25
C GLY A 142 10.87 -17.88 -3.77
N PRO A 143 12.14 -18.16 -3.39
CA PRO A 143 12.53 -18.41 -2.00
C PRO A 143 12.40 -17.17 -1.10
N ASP A 144 12.53 -15.97 -1.68
CA ASP A 144 12.53 -14.67 -1.02
C ASP A 144 11.46 -13.73 -1.60
N ARG A 145 10.46 -14.28 -2.31
CA ARG A 145 9.43 -13.49 -3.00
C ARG A 145 8.05 -14.12 -2.87
N LEU A 146 7.07 -13.28 -2.62
CA LEU A 146 5.66 -13.64 -2.61
C LEU A 146 4.92 -12.70 -3.55
N ALA A 147 3.98 -13.23 -4.32
CA ALA A 147 3.09 -12.39 -5.12
C ALA A 147 1.71 -12.34 -4.47
N VAL A 148 1.18 -11.13 -4.38
CA VAL A 148 -0.17 -10.86 -3.86
C VAL A 148 -0.98 -10.17 -4.94
N SER A 149 -2.21 -10.62 -5.15
CA SER A 149 -3.13 -10.07 -6.13
C SER A 149 -4.49 -9.76 -5.51
N ALA A 150 -5.17 -8.77 -6.08
CA ALA A 150 -6.50 -8.32 -5.69
C ALA A 150 -7.27 -7.78 -6.92
N GLY A 151 -8.54 -7.41 -6.73
CA GLY A 151 -9.40 -6.96 -7.83
C GLY A 151 -9.87 -8.10 -8.74
N MET A 152 -10.66 -7.75 -9.75
CA MET A 152 -11.26 -8.66 -10.73
C MET A 152 -11.37 -7.98 -12.10
N GLY A 153 -11.37 -8.77 -13.18
CA GLY A 153 -11.52 -8.26 -14.55
C GLY A 153 -10.49 -7.18 -14.89
N GLU A 154 -10.95 -6.04 -15.39
CA GLU A 154 -10.09 -4.91 -15.79
C GLU A 154 -9.34 -4.23 -14.64
N THR A 155 -9.72 -4.50 -13.39
CA THR A 155 -9.07 -3.96 -12.19
C THR A 155 -8.19 -4.97 -11.48
N ALA A 156 -8.03 -6.18 -12.04
CA ALA A 156 -7.13 -7.17 -11.48
C ALA A 156 -5.69 -6.63 -11.48
N VAL A 157 -5.03 -6.75 -10.32
CA VAL A 157 -3.64 -6.32 -10.15
C VAL A 157 -2.86 -7.32 -9.34
N GLU A 158 -1.54 -7.21 -9.45
CA GLU A 158 -0.59 -8.01 -8.72
C GLU A 158 0.63 -7.20 -8.34
N VAL A 159 1.16 -7.47 -7.16
CA VAL A 159 2.40 -6.90 -6.65
C VAL A 159 3.28 -8.05 -6.15
N THR A 160 4.55 -8.04 -6.55
CA THR A 160 5.56 -8.93 -5.97
C THR A 160 6.18 -8.26 -4.75
N LEU A 161 6.09 -8.93 -3.59
CA LEU A 161 6.77 -8.55 -2.36
C LEU A 161 8.10 -9.31 -2.29
N SER A 162 9.20 -8.59 -2.07
CA SER A 162 10.51 -9.19 -1.78
C SER A 162 10.74 -9.22 -0.28
N LEU A 163 11.44 -10.25 0.20
CA LEU A 163 11.76 -10.44 1.61
C LEU A 163 13.24 -10.09 1.88
N ASP A 164 13.54 -9.56 3.06
CA ASP A 164 14.92 -9.33 3.52
C ASP A 164 15.55 -10.62 4.10
N GLY A 165 16.79 -10.54 4.59
CA GLY A 165 17.49 -11.67 5.22
C GLY A 165 16.83 -12.18 6.50
N ASP A 166 15.98 -11.38 7.15
CA ASP A 166 15.14 -11.80 8.27
C ASP A 166 13.78 -12.35 7.79
N GLY A 167 13.52 -12.31 6.48
CA GLY A 167 12.27 -12.67 5.81
C GLY A 167 11.09 -11.74 6.11
N ARG A 168 11.36 -10.46 6.36
CA ARG A 168 10.35 -9.39 6.45
C ARG A 168 10.18 -8.73 5.07
N ILE A 169 9.07 -8.04 4.84
CA ILE A 169 8.80 -7.38 3.55
C ILE A 169 9.80 -6.23 3.32
N ALA A 170 10.80 -6.45 2.47
CA ALA A 170 11.83 -5.47 2.13
C ALA A 170 11.38 -4.49 1.05
N GLY A 171 10.49 -4.93 0.16
CA GLY A 171 10.06 -4.14 -0.97
C GLY A 171 8.83 -4.69 -1.66
N ALA A 172 8.27 -3.86 -2.52
CA ALA A 172 7.11 -4.16 -3.34
C ALA A 172 7.40 -3.73 -4.78
N PHE A 173 6.96 -4.51 -5.75
CA PHE A 173 7.18 -4.23 -7.17
C PHE A 173 5.93 -4.53 -8.00
N ALA A 174 5.56 -3.60 -8.87
CA ALA A 174 4.56 -3.77 -9.91
C ALA A 174 5.16 -3.36 -11.26
N PRO A 175 5.17 -4.23 -12.28
CA PRO A 175 5.80 -3.91 -13.57
C PRO A 175 5.02 -2.88 -14.40
N ASP A 176 3.73 -2.72 -14.14
CA ASP A 176 2.79 -2.05 -15.04
C ASP A 176 1.83 -1.09 -14.31
N ARG A 177 2.27 -0.50 -13.18
CA ARG A 177 1.41 0.45 -12.44
C ARG A 177 1.07 1.65 -13.32
N PRO A 178 -0.22 2.03 -13.45
CA PRO A 178 -0.61 3.24 -14.16
C PRO A 178 -0.01 4.49 -13.51
N ARG A 179 0.81 5.23 -14.26
CA ARG A 179 1.37 6.52 -13.82
C ARG A 179 0.39 7.69 -14.00
N SER A 180 -0.66 7.49 -14.79
CA SER A 180 -1.75 8.45 -15.02
C SER A 180 -3.10 7.76 -14.88
N ALA A 181 -4.05 8.45 -14.26
CA ALA A 181 -5.45 8.04 -14.17
C ALA A 181 -6.29 8.43 -15.41
N THR A 182 -5.75 9.33 -16.25
CA THR A 182 -6.35 9.81 -17.50
C THR A 182 -5.48 9.42 -18.70
N ALA A 183 -6.08 9.35 -19.88
CA ALA A 183 -5.38 9.02 -21.11
C ALA A 183 -4.30 10.09 -21.45
N PRO A 184 -3.13 9.69 -21.97
CA PRO A 184 -2.70 8.30 -22.17
C PRO A 184 -2.39 7.62 -20.83
N ILE A 185 -2.94 6.40 -20.64
CA ILE A 185 -2.56 5.54 -19.52
C ILE A 185 -1.15 5.04 -19.80
N LEU A 186 -0.22 5.27 -18.86
CA LEU A 186 1.18 4.89 -19.00
C LEU A 186 1.53 3.83 -17.95
N PRO A 187 1.40 2.52 -18.27
CA PRO A 187 1.89 1.45 -17.41
C PRO A 187 3.40 1.60 -17.26
N THR A 188 3.88 1.70 -16.03
CA THR A 188 5.28 1.99 -15.73
C THR A 188 5.73 1.12 -14.55
N PRO A 189 6.95 0.55 -14.57
CA PRO A 189 7.44 -0.19 -13.42
C PRO A 189 7.54 0.70 -12.19
N TRP A 190 7.04 0.20 -11.08
CA TRP A 190 6.86 0.93 -9.84
C TRP A 190 7.34 0.08 -8.68
N ARG A 191 8.05 0.71 -7.74
CA ARG A 191 8.68 0.01 -6.64
C ARG A 191 8.57 0.78 -5.34
N GLY A 192 8.29 0.05 -4.26
CA GLY A 192 8.44 0.51 -2.89
C GLY A 192 9.61 -0.21 -2.23
N ARG A 193 10.32 0.48 -1.34
CA ARG A 193 11.34 -0.12 -0.46
C ARG A 193 11.08 0.28 0.97
N PHE A 194 11.32 -0.67 1.87
CA PHE A 194 11.14 -0.54 3.30
C PHE A 194 12.49 -0.64 4.00
N SER A 195 12.66 0.13 5.07
CA SER A 195 13.87 0.13 5.89
C SER A 195 13.55 0.56 7.32
N ASP A 196 14.57 0.59 8.18
CA ASP A 196 14.41 0.98 9.59
C ASP A 196 13.36 0.10 10.28
N TYR A 197 13.49 -1.23 10.12
CA TYR A 197 12.61 -2.19 10.75
C TYR A 197 12.78 -2.15 12.27
N ARG A 198 11.67 -1.96 12.97
CA ARG A 198 11.63 -1.90 14.43
C ARG A 198 10.52 -2.79 14.95
N ARG A 199 10.72 -3.25 16.18
CA ARG A 199 9.67 -3.96 16.91
C ARG A 199 8.77 -2.94 17.60
N HIS A 200 7.47 -2.99 17.31
CA HIS A 200 6.44 -2.20 17.97
C HIS A 200 5.44 -3.17 18.62
N GLY A 201 5.54 -3.36 19.94
CA GLY A 201 4.84 -4.43 20.64
C GLY A 201 5.28 -5.81 20.13
N ASN A 202 4.34 -6.60 19.60
CA ASN A 202 4.63 -7.87 18.94
C ASN A 202 4.98 -7.74 17.46
N MET A 203 4.78 -6.58 16.85
CA MET A 203 4.85 -6.41 15.39
C MET A 203 6.24 -5.99 14.93
N TRP A 204 6.70 -6.54 13.81
CA TRP A 204 7.84 -5.99 13.05
C TRP A 204 7.32 -5.07 11.96
N LEU A 205 7.69 -3.80 12.02
CA LEU A 205 7.20 -2.77 11.11
C LEU A 205 8.38 -1.95 10.56
N PRO A 206 8.37 -1.56 9.28
CA PRO A 206 9.34 -0.60 8.77
C PRO A 206 8.94 0.83 9.17
N PHE A 207 9.88 1.57 9.75
CA PHE A 207 9.68 2.97 10.13
C PHE A 207 10.17 3.97 9.08
N ALA A 208 10.72 3.48 7.96
CA ALA A 208 11.04 4.28 6.80
C ALA A 208 10.64 3.56 5.51
N GLY A 209 10.24 4.33 4.52
CA GLY A 209 9.95 3.81 3.18
C GLY A 209 10.26 4.83 2.10
N GLU A 210 10.43 4.33 0.89
CA GLU A 210 10.56 5.15 -0.32
C GLU A 210 9.89 4.50 -1.51
N VAL A 211 9.53 5.33 -2.49
CA VAL A 211 8.82 4.90 -3.70
C VAL A 211 9.47 5.52 -4.92
N ALA A 212 9.63 4.69 -5.94
CA ALA A 212 10.24 5.06 -7.21
C ALA A 212 9.48 4.53 -8.42
N TRP A 213 9.62 5.26 -9.53
CA TRP A 213 9.30 4.79 -10.87
C TRP A 213 10.57 4.36 -11.58
N GLU A 214 10.45 3.42 -12.52
CA GLU A 214 11.50 3.13 -13.49
C GLU A 214 11.10 3.69 -14.86
N ILE A 215 11.85 4.66 -15.37
CA ILE A 215 11.58 5.33 -16.64
C ILE A 215 12.87 5.35 -17.45
N ASP A 216 12.83 4.84 -18.68
CA ASP A 216 13.99 4.74 -19.57
C ASP A 216 15.21 4.05 -18.91
N GLY A 217 14.93 2.98 -18.15
CA GLY A 217 15.95 2.21 -17.41
C GLY A 217 16.55 2.94 -16.21
N LYS A 218 16.02 4.11 -15.83
CA LYS A 218 16.46 4.88 -14.67
C LYS A 218 15.42 4.85 -13.56
N GLU A 219 15.89 4.60 -12.35
CA GLU A 219 15.06 4.69 -11.17
C GLU A 219 14.93 6.14 -10.69
N ILE A 220 13.70 6.61 -10.50
CA ILE A 220 13.37 7.97 -10.06
C ILE A 220 12.57 7.89 -8.78
N VAL A 221 13.24 8.08 -7.65
CA VAL A 221 12.59 8.23 -6.34
C VAL A 221 11.81 9.54 -6.30
N TYR A 222 10.54 9.48 -5.90
CA TYR A 222 9.65 10.65 -5.84
C TYR A 222 8.95 10.80 -4.48
N TRP A 223 8.96 9.79 -3.62
CA TRP A 223 8.41 9.85 -2.28
C TRP A 223 9.36 9.17 -1.29
N GLN A 224 9.56 9.78 -0.14
CA GLN A 224 10.27 9.21 1.00
C GLN A 224 9.52 9.59 2.28
N GLY A 225 9.26 8.63 3.14
CA GLY A 225 8.50 8.84 4.36
C GLY A 225 9.04 8.07 5.55
N ARG A 226 8.69 8.57 6.74
CA ARG A 226 8.94 7.96 8.03
C ARG A 226 7.62 7.79 8.77
N ILE A 227 7.51 6.71 9.54
CA ILE A 227 6.39 6.48 10.43
C ILE A 227 6.73 7.10 11.79
N ASP A 228 5.97 8.11 12.20
CA ASP A 228 6.13 8.75 13.51
C ASP A 228 5.26 8.06 14.57
N ARG A 229 4.11 7.52 14.15
CA ARG A 229 3.20 6.76 15.00
C ARG A 229 2.51 5.65 14.19
N TRP A 230 2.36 4.50 14.83
CA TRP A 230 1.60 3.36 14.33
C TRP A 230 0.68 2.87 15.44
N GLU A 231 -0.61 2.70 15.13
CA GLU A 231 -1.63 2.19 16.04
C GLU A 231 -2.53 1.23 15.27
N ALA A 232 -2.99 0.15 15.91
CA ALA A 232 -3.95 -0.78 15.32
C ALA A 232 -5.02 -1.16 16.33
N PHE A 233 -6.27 -1.19 15.90
CA PHE A 233 -7.45 -1.38 16.74
C PHE A 233 -8.54 -2.11 15.96
N ASP A 234 -9.56 -2.57 16.67
CA ASP A 234 -10.78 -3.11 16.09
C ASP A 234 -11.85 -2.01 16.08
N ASP A 235 -12.43 -1.71 14.92
CA ASP A 235 -13.54 -0.76 14.79
C ASP A 235 -14.90 -1.37 15.20
N SER A 236 -14.94 -2.67 15.52
CA SER A 236 -16.15 -3.39 15.93
C SER A 236 -16.44 -3.34 17.45
N ALA A 237 -15.70 -2.51 18.20
CA ALA A 237 -15.80 -2.39 19.66
C ALA A 237 -16.55 -1.13 20.12
#